data_AF-A0A1E3IMA2-F1
#
_entry.id   AF-A0A1E3IMA2-F1
#
_cell.length_a   1.000
_cell.length_b   1.000
_cell.length_c   1.000
_cell.angle_alpha   90.00
_cell.angle_beta   90.00
_cell.angle_gamma   90.00
#
_symmetry.space_group_name_H-M   'P 1'
#
loop_
_entity.id
_entity.type
_entity.pdbx_description
1 polymer ?
#
loop_
_entity_poly.entity_id
_entity_poly.type
_entity_poly.pdbx_seq_one_letter_code
_entity_poly.pdbx_strand_id
1 'polypeptide(L)'
;MTLALVVFRLLLSAMVVMAASIPNVGKRYISDVLSEGYRNLFDDSMKILDNNFALPFLWKSPKLSSWYAVGLLARNEGDDVEIANKLIHNIVTKQYTDPSFVAYGTFLGDYHGPYADGESLWEPKIYGSYDPNNALFVTIAGIIIDHDFASLLEPEVLANLRKAMYMAVVGDGYRVGGESGDNLYPGYSNPWYMRCVSAAYLGHMYDDANMTYWAENWAQEAVDLFNQYNTLAEFNSATYEGVTLFALSLAQYAPDNSTIYKEAPRLLEAIWDQISETYNPSLNTLSGPWDRTYGFDMTQYYSVLGSAITGITGKQKSDPMPNPLDGANHYTDMAMMPMQAYTSPYIMSHISSSAKSRFSSLYAPHSYTAQSISPPWDKRARNYTFWLEKGLSVGGMTFDEKEVGGPSLNQPSFSPGVIMWDAGKTGTGAGWISYYPTNPACEILASSTNLTIRYPPTQDWPNGTTSSSIQLLIADPRINEALSNILEGSDEKDIGFGKEASAYISAVYQRP
;
A
#
# COMPACT_ATOMS: atom_id res chain seq x y z
N MET A 1 40.81 38.37 -38.03
CA MET A 1 39.37 38.58 -37.80
C MET A 1 38.62 37.31 -37.38
N THR A 2 39.19 36.12 -37.57
CA THR A 2 38.52 34.82 -37.37
C THR A 2 38.63 34.25 -35.94
N LEU A 3 39.61 34.69 -35.15
CA LEU A 3 39.80 34.19 -33.77
C LEU A 3 38.87 34.86 -32.74
N ALA A 4 38.50 36.12 -32.96
CA ALA A 4 37.61 36.88 -32.06
C ALA A 4 36.15 36.39 -32.11
N LEU A 5 35.70 35.87 -33.26
CA LEU A 5 34.35 35.32 -33.43
C LEU A 5 34.15 33.95 -32.77
N VAL A 6 35.23 33.15 -32.62
CA VAL A 6 35.18 31.84 -31.96
C VAL A 6 35.13 31.99 -30.44
N VAL A 7 35.90 32.93 -29.88
CA VAL A 7 35.87 33.23 -28.44
C VAL A 7 34.54 33.86 -28.02
N PHE A 8 33.93 34.70 -28.87
CA PHE A 8 32.61 35.29 -28.59
C PHE A 8 31.48 34.25 -28.65
N ARG A 9 31.57 33.22 -29.51
CA ARG A 9 30.60 32.10 -29.53
C ARG A 9 30.77 31.14 -28.35
N LEU A 10 32.00 30.89 -27.88
CA LEU A 10 32.26 30.08 -26.68
C LEU A 10 31.82 30.78 -25.39
N LEU A 11 31.94 32.11 -25.32
CA LEU A 11 31.42 32.88 -24.18
C LEU A 11 29.88 33.00 -24.21
N LEU A 12 29.24 33.08 -25.38
CA LEU A 12 27.77 33.06 -25.48
C LEU A 12 27.16 31.68 -25.18
N SER A 13 27.86 30.59 -25.47
CA SER A 13 27.41 29.24 -25.11
C SER A 13 27.66 28.89 -23.64
N ALA A 14 28.60 29.58 -22.98
CA ALA A 14 28.81 29.49 -21.53
C ALA A 14 27.87 30.42 -20.72
N MET A 15 27.25 31.43 -21.34
CA MET A 15 26.33 32.38 -20.67
C MET A 15 24.84 32.02 -20.78
N VAL A 16 24.48 30.89 -21.41
CA VAL A 16 23.09 30.39 -21.45
C VAL A 16 22.81 29.34 -20.35
N VAL A 17 23.82 28.93 -19.58
CA VAL A 17 23.65 28.04 -18.43
C VAL A 17 23.85 28.81 -17.13
N MET A 18 22.83 29.58 -16.75
CA MET A 18 22.48 30.02 -15.38
C MET A 18 21.48 31.19 -15.48
N ALA A 19 20.35 30.97 -16.17
CA ALA A 19 19.12 31.53 -15.64
C ALA A 19 18.69 30.52 -14.58
N ALA A 20 19.02 30.77 -13.32
CA ALA A 20 18.26 30.15 -12.24
C ALA A 20 16.81 30.52 -12.52
N SER A 21 16.01 29.55 -12.96
CA SER A 21 14.57 29.72 -13.04
C SER A 21 14.14 30.13 -11.65
N ILE A 22 13.69 31.37 -11.49
CA ILE A 22 13.04 31.80 -10.26
C ILE A 22 11.96 30.74 -10.01
N PRO A 23 11.98 30.02 -8.87
CA PRO A 23 10.94 29.06 -8.55
C PRO A 23 9.59 29.75 -8.76
N ASN A 24 8.68 29.13 -9.51
CA ASN A 24 7.33 29.68 -9.72
C ASN A 24 6.53 29.54 -8.41
N VAL A 25 6.92 30.30 -7.39
CA VAL A 25 6.22 30.37 -6.11
C VAL A 25 4.79 30.82 -6.38
N GLY A 26 3.82 30.03 -5.92
CA GLY A 26 2.39 30.30 -6.13
C GLY A 26 1.75 29.64 -7.37
N LYS A 27 2.50 28.89 -8.18
CA LYS A 27 1.89 28.00 -9.18
C LYS A 27 1.53 26.67 -8.51
N ARG A 28 0.24 26.39 -8.35
CA ARG A 28 -0.23 25.08 -7.94
C ARG A 28 0.10 24.04 -9.01
N TYR A 29 0.76 22.94 -8.63
CA TYR A 29 1.12 21.84 -9.53
C TYR A 29 0.09 20.72 -9.54
N ILE A 30 -0.98 20.87 -8.75
CA ILE A 30 -2.20 20.07 -8.87
C ILE A 30 -2.86 20.38 -10.20
N SER A 31 -2.84 19.40 -11.10
CA SER A 31 -3.29 19.58 -12.48
C SER A 31 -4.80 19.86 -12.58
N ASP A 32 -5.18 20.76 -13.47
CA ASP A 32 -6.58 20.96 -13.86
C ASP A 32 -7.22 19.67 -14.40
N VAL A 33 -6.40 18.70 -14.84
CA VAL A 33 -6.86 17.39 -15.35
C VAL A 33 -7.29 16.42 -14.25
N LEU A 34 -7.06 16.72 -12.97
CA LEU A 34 -7.55 15.87 -11.89
C LEU A 34 -9.08 15.77 -11.95
N SER A 35 -9.62 14.61 -11.58
CA SER A 35 -11.07 14.49 -11.34
C SER A 35 -11.45 15.36 -10.13
N GLU A 36 -12.72 15.73 -10.02
CA GLU A 36 -13.23 16.40 -8.81
C GLU A 36 -13.00 15.54 -7.56
N GLY A 37 -13.16 14.22 -7.66
CA GLY A 37 -12.88 13.26 -6.59
C GLY A 37 -11.44 13.35 -6.09
N TYR A 38 -10.46 13.27 -6.99
CA TYR A 38 -9.05 13.35 -6.62
C TYR A 38 -8.62 14.74 -6.14
N ARG A 39 -9.21 15.83 -6.65
CA ARG A 39 -8.99 17.17 -6.09
C ARG A 39 -9.47 17.29 -4.64
N ASN A 40 -10.69 16.82 -4.36
CA ASN A 40 -11.24 16.83 -3.00
C ASN A 40 -10.41 15.94 -2.07
N LEU A 41 -9.97 14.77 -2.56
CA LEU A 41 -9.08 13.86 -1.83
C LEU A 41 -7.77 14.55 -1.43
N PHE A 42 -7.14 15.24 -2.39
CA PHE A 42 -5.93 16.03 -2.14
C PHE A 42 -6.20 17.11 -1.09
N ASP A 43 -7.19 17.98 -1.30
CA ASP A 43 -7.46 19.12 -0.43
C ASP A 43 -7.80 18.70 1.01
N ASP A 44 -8.60 17.65 1.17
CA ASP A 44 -9.00 17.16 2.49
C ASP A 44 -7.86 16.44 3.21
N SER A 45 -7.02 15.71 2.48
CA SER A 45 -5.82 15.12 3.07
C SER A 45 -4.85 16.19 3.55
N MET A 46 -4.59 17.22 2.74
CA MET A 46 -3.71 18.32 3.12
C MET A 46 -4.18 19.02 4.39
N LYS A 47 -5.49 19.27 4.56
CA LYS A 47 -6.02 19.85 5.82
C LYS A 47 -5.71 19.00 7.06
N ILE A 48 -5.86 17.68 6.95
CA ILE A 48 -5.59 16.76 8.07
C ILE A 48 -4.09 16.72 8.35
N LEU A 49 -3.26 16.67 7.31
CA LEU A 49 -1.81 16.65 7.44
C LEU A 49 -1.30 17.96 8.06
N ASP A 50 -1.78 19.12 7.61
CA ASP A 50 -1.44 20.44 8.16
C ASP A 50 -1.80 20.51 9.67
N ASN A 51 -2.99 20.03 10.06
CA ASN A 51 -3.45 20.03 11.45
C ASN A 51 -2.62 19.12 12.37
N ASN A 52 -2.01 18.08 11.81
CA ASN A 52 -1.22 17.10 12.53
C ASN A 52 0.29 17.35 12.44
N PHE A 53 0.70 18.32 11.61
CA PHE A 53 2.10 18.58 11.34
C PHE A 53 2.75 19.43 12.42
N ALA A 54 3.91 18.97 12.87
CA ALA A 54 4.88 19.79 13.57
C ALA A 54 6.29 19.40 13.13
N LEU A 55 7.20 20.37 13.10
CA LEU A 55 8.61 20.06 12.97
C LEU A 55 9.09 19.23 14.18
N PRO A 56 10.03 18.29 13.99
CA PRO A 56 10.81 18.06 12.77
C PRO A 56 10.17 17.13 11.73
N PHE A 57 9.09 16.41 12.07
CA PHE A 57 8.47 15.39 11.21
C PHE A 57 6.96 15.27 11.49
N LEU A 58 6.16 15.04 10.43
CA LEU A 58 4.78 14.59 10.56
C LEU A 58 4.74 13.25 11.31
N TRP A 59 3.99 13.21 12.41
CA TRP A 59 3.84 12.04 13.29
C TRP A 59 5.15 11.33 13.61
N LYS A 60 6.24 12.09 13.79
CA LYS A 60 7.58 11.56 14.11
C LYS A 60 8.15 10.59 13.06
N SER A 61 7.58 10.53 11.87
CA SER A 61 7.94 9.54 10.86
C SER A 61 8.60 10.19 9.65
N PRO A 62 9.89 9.85 9.36
CA PRO A 62 10.53 10.23 8.11
C PRO A 62 9.74 9.75 6.87
N LYS A 63 9.22 8.51 6.94
CA LYS A 63 8.37 7.92 5.89
C LYS A 63 7.16 8.81 5.58
N LEU A 64 6.31 9.07 6.57
CA LEU A 64 5.07 9.84 6.37
C LEU A 64 5.37 11.30 6.01
N SER A 65 6.45 11.86 6.55
CA SER A 65 6.91 13.21 6.20
C SER A 65 7.34 13.33 4.74
N SER A 66 7.91 12.28 4.15
CA SER A 66 8.29 12.29 2.73
C SER A 66 7.05 12.39 1.82
N TRP A 67 5.94 11.75 2.19
CA TRP A 67 4.69 11.79 1.44
C TRP A 67 4.02 13.16 1.56
N TYR A 68 4.03 13.72 2.77
CA TYR A 68 3.54 15.08 3.00
C TYR A 68 4.36 16.14 2.24
N ALA A 69 5.68 15.97 2.12
CA ALA A 69 6.53 16.87 1.34
C ALA A 69 6.11 16.92 -0.15
N VAL A 70 5.68 15.79 -0.74
CA VAL A 70 5.09 15.78 -2.08
C VAL A 70 3.82 16.64 -2.13
N GLY A 71 2.93 16.49 -1.14
CA GLY A 71 1.72 17.30 -1.02
C GLY A 71 1.99 18.80 -0.94
N LEU A 72 2.95 19.21 -0.10
CA LEU A 72 3.40 20.60 0.04
C LEU A 72 3.93 21.15 -1.30
N LEU A 73 4.83 20.43 -1.96
CA LEU A 73 5.41 20.87 -3.24
C LEU A 73 4.37 20.90 -4.37
N ALA A 74 3.41 19.99 -4.35
CA ALA A 74 2.34 19.95 -5.33
C ALA A 74 1.32 21.09 -5.11
N ARG A 75 1.04 21.46 -3.85
CA ARG A 75 0.21 22.62 -3.49
C ARG A 75 0.94 23.94 -3.80
N ASN A 76 2.20 24.09 -3.36
CA ASN A 76 3.08 25.22 -3.61
C ASN A 76 2.44 26.59 -3.26
N GLU A 77 1.83 26.66 -2.07
CA GLU A 77 1.22 27.88 -1.53
C GLU A 77 1.92 28.32 -0.24
N GLY A 78 1.92 29.62 0.06
CA GLY A 78 2.48 30.13 1.31
C GLY A 78 3.93 29.72 1.56
N ASP A 79 4.18 29.05 2.68
CA ASP A 79 5.48 28.53 3.13
C ASP A 79 5.69 27.03 2.80
N ASP A 80 4.83 26.43 1.96
CA ASP A 80 4.89 25.00 1.62
C ASP A 80 6.28 24.57 1.14
N VAL A 81 6.89 25.32 0.22
CA VAL A 81 8.22 25.01 -0.33
C VAL A 81 9.30 25.11 0.74
N GLU A 82 9.21 26.08 1.64
CA GLU A 82 10.17 26.23 2.74
C GLU A 82 10.05 25.06 3.72
N ILE A 83 8.82 24.67 4.08
CA ILE A 83 8.56 23.52 4.95
C ILE A 83 9.02 22.23 4.28
N ALA A 84 8.75 22.04 2.98
CA ALA A 84 9.18 20.86 2.24
C ALA A 84 10.71 20.73 2.22
N ASN A 85 11.45 21.82 1.98
CA ASN A 85 12.91 21.82 2.05
C ASN A 85 13.42 21.40 3.44
N LYS A 86 12.83 21.94 4.51
CA LYS A 86 13.18 21.56 5.89
C LYS A 86 12.86 20.09 6.19
N LEU A 87 11.72 19.59 5.75
CA LEU A 87 11.34 18.20 5.93
C LEU A 87 12.31 17.26 5.21
N ILE A 88 12.59 17.52 3.93
CA ILE A 88 13.51 16.69 3.12
C ILE A 88 14.91 16.71 3.75
N HIS A 89 15.40 17.88 4.14
CA HIS A 89 16.65 18.01 4.88
C HIS A 89 16.66 17.14 6.14
N ASN A 90 15.60 17.18 6.95
CA ASN A 90 15.51 16.36 8.16
C ASN A 90 15.44 14.86 7.84
N ILE A 91 14.65 14.45 6.84
CA ILE A 91 14.43 13.04 6.46
C ILE A 91 15.75 12.34 6.13
N VAL A 92 16.57 12.96 5.27
CA VAL A 92 17.84 12.33 4.82
C VAL A 92 18.85 12.14 5.96
N THR A 93 18.72 12.87 7.08
CA THR A 93 19.57 12.66 8.27
C THR A 93 19.18 11.44 9.11
N LYS A 94 18.07 10.77 8.78
CA LYS A 94 17.55 9.60 9.52
C LYS A 94 17.79 8.28 8.78
N GLN A 95 18.66 8.29 7.78
CA GLN A 95 19.02 7.13 7.00
C GLN A 95 20.17 6.35 7.64
N TYR A 96 20.10 5.02 7.59
CA TYR A 96 21.22 4.15 7.93
C TYR A 96 22.24 4.18 6.80
N THR A 97 23.45 4.65 7.10
CA THR A 97 24.49 4.92 6.09
C THR A 97 25.73 4.03 6.21
N ASP A 98 25.79 3.13 7.20
CA ASP A 98 26.84 2.13 7.31
C ASP A 98 26.56 0.95 6.36
N PRO A 99 27.38 0.71 5.31
CA PRO A 99 27.19 -0.40 4.39
C PRO A 99 27.40 -1.78 5.03
N SER A 100 27.97 -1.86 6.25
CA SER A 100 28.07 -3.13 6.98
C SER A 100 26.74 -3.55 7.63
N PHE A 101 25.80 -2.61 7.78
CA PHE A 101 24.51 -2.88 8.39
C PHE A 101 23.57 -3.58 7.41
N VAL A 102 22.89 -4.64 7.87
CA VAL A 102 21.98 -5.45 7.05
C VAL A 102 20.84 -4.64 6.42
N ALA A 103 20.43 -3.54 7.06
CA ALA A 103 19.40 -2.64 6.54
C ALA A 103 19.98 -1.31 6.01
N TYR A 104 21.20 -1.36 5.44
CA TYR A 104 21.82 -0.23 4.78
C TYR A 104 20.83 0.49 3.84
N GLY A 105 20.82 1.83 3.89
CA GLY A 105 19.95 2.65 3.04
C GLY A 105 18.51 2.82 3.55
N THR A 106 18.05 2.05 4.55
CA THR A 106 16.72 2.30 5.15
C THR A 106 16.72 3.53 6.07
N PHE A 107 15.54 3.90 6.57
CA PHE A 107 15.32 5.03 7.47
C PHE A 107 14.73 4.59 8.80
N LEU A 108 15.01 5.36 9.85
CA LEU A 108 14.30 5.23 11.13
C LEU A 108 12.79 5.35 10.94
N GLY A 109 12.03 4.47 11.59
CA GLY A 109 10.55 4.53 11.58
C GLY A 109 10.00 5.64 12.47
N ASP A 110 10.52 5.74 13.69
CA ASP A 110 10.34 6.85 14.62
C ASP A 110 11.70 7.54 14.81
N TYR A 111 11.79 8.85 14.58
CA TYR A 111 13.06 9.57 14.68
C TYR A 111 13.63 9.66 16.11
N HIS A 112 12.84 9.33 17.14
CA HIS A 112 13.30 9.18 18.52
C HIS A 112 13.80 7.76 18.84
N GLY A 113 13.52 6.79 17.97
CA GLY A 113 13.98 5.43 18.12
C GLY A 113 15.52 5.36 18.12
N PRO A 114 16.12 4.45 18.89
CA PRO A 114 17.55 4.21 18.78
C PRO A 114 17.88 3.67 17.38
N TYR A 115 19.08 3.98 16.89
CA TYR A 115 19.62 3.26 15.74
C TYR A 115 19.79 1.78 16.10
N ALA A 116 19.59 0.94 15.09
CA ALA A 116 19.65 -0.52 15.20
C ALA A 116 20.97 -1.07 14.62
N ASP A 117 21.91 -0.22 14.20
CA ASP A 117 23.24 -0.66 13.78
C ASP A 117 24.06 -1.13 15.00
N GLY A 118 25.18 -1.82 14.76
CA GLY A 118 25.91 -2.64 15.76
C GLY A 118 26.36 -1.98 17.07
N GLU A 119 26.02 -0.72 17.32
CA GLU A 119 26.10 -0.03 18.62
C GLU A 119 24.81 -0.13 19.46
N SER A 120 23.75 -0.73 18.90
CA SER A 120 22.47 -0.99 19.56
C SER A 120 22.61 -1.95 20.75
N LEU A 121 21.82 -1.70 21.81
CA LEU A 121 21.70 -2.61 22.96
C LEU A 121 21.05 -3.97 22.62
N TRP A 122 20.48 -4.09 21.42
CA TRP A 122 19.70 -5.24 20.97
C TRP A 122 20.10 -5.65 19.56
N GLU A 123 20.05 -6.96 19.29
CA GLU A 123 20.27 -7.51 17.96
C GLU A 123 19.27 -6.93 16.94
N PRO A 124 19.72 -6.54 15.73
CA PRO A 124 18.84 -6.02 14.70
C PRO A 124 17.79 -7.06 14.28
N LYS A 125 16.51 -6.64 14.23
CA LYS A 125 15.39 -7.49 13.81
C LYS A 125 14.46 -6.74 12.86
N ILE A 126 14.25 -7.33 11.68
CA ILE A 126 13.29 -6.83 10.69
C ILE A 126 11.89 -6.72 11.31
N TYR A 127 11.21 -5.59 11.09
CA TYR A 127 9.91 -5.21 11.67
C TYR A 127 9.88 -5.13 13.21
N GLY A 128 11.03 -5.21 13.86
CA GLY A 128 11.19 -5.03 15.30
C GLY A 128 12.01 -3.80 15.62
N SER A 129 13.29 -3.81 15.26
CA SER A 129 14.22 -2.69 15.49
C SER A 129 14.40 -1.79 14.27
N TYR A 130 14.11 -2.28 13.06
CA TYR A 130 14.12 -1.50 11.83
C TYR A 130 13.04 -2.03 10.86
N ASP A 131 12.61 -1.19 9.92
CA ASP A 131 11.77 -1.59 8.78
C ASP A 131 12.52 -1.26 7.49
N PRO A 132 12.93 -2.25 6.68
CA PRO A 132 13.64 -1.99 5.42
C PRO A 132 12.71 -1.40 4.36
N ASN A 133 11.38 -1.53 4.49
CA ASN A 133 10.43 -0.94 3.55
C ASN A 133 10.41 0.59 3.61
N ASN A 134 10.91 1.21 4.69
CA ASN A 134 11.02 2.67 4.78
C ASN A 134 11.89 3.24 3.65
N ALA A 135 12.93 2.51 3.21
CA ALA A 135 13.76 2.89 2.07
C ALA A 135 12.92 3.09 0.80
N LEU A 136 12.06 2.11 0.50
CA LEU A 136 11.17 2.12 -0.66
C LEU A 136 10.17 3.27 -0.59
N PHE A 137 9.50 3.43 0.55
CA PHE A 137 8.47 4.46 0.71
C PHE A 137 9.00 5.90 0.68
N VAL A 138 10.22 6.14 1.16
CA VAL A 138 10.87 7.45 1.02
C VAL A 138 11.33 7.66 -0.42
N THR A 139 11.84 6.62 -1.08
CA THR A 139 12.35 6.71 -2.45
C THR A 139 11.26 7.02 -3.46
N ILE A 140 10.10 6.36 -3.38
CA ILE A 140 8.97 6.65 -4.29
C ILE A 140 8.47 8.09 -4.19
N ALA A 141 8.47 8.69 -2.99
CA ALA A 141 8.16 10.10 -2.82
C ALA A 141 9.28 10.97 -3.41
N GLY A 142 10.53 10.58 -3.19
CA GLY A 142 11.71 11.20 -3.79
C GLY A 142 11.68 11.23 -5.32
N ILE A 143 11.16 10.19 -5.99
CA ILE A 143 11.00 10.15 -7.46
C ILE A 143 10.10 11.29 -7.93
N ILE A 144 8.92 11.45 -7.32
CA ILE A 144 7.99 12.54 -7.67
C ILE A 144 8.65 13.90 -7.41
N ILE A 145 9.28 14.05 -6.23
CA ILE A 145 9.94 15.30 -5.85
C ILE A 145 11.05 15.68 -6.83
N ASP A 146 11.90 14.73 -7.17
CA ASP A 146 13.03 14.95 -8.05
C ASP A 146 12.58 15.25 -9.49
N HIS A 147 11.63 14.48 -10.01
CA HIS A 147 11.18 14.63 -11.39
C HIS A 147 10.37 15.92 -11.59
N ASP A 148 9.40 16.18 -10.73
CA ASP A 148 8.40 17.24 -10.96
C ASP A 148 8.67 18.52 -10.16
N PHE A 149 9.43 18.44 -9.06
CA PHE A 149 9.59 19.56 -8.12
C PHE A 149 11.06 19.96 -7.85
N ALA A 150 12.04 19.39 -8.55
CA ALA A 150 13.46 19.70 -8.31
C ALA A 150 13.78 21.20 -8.38
N SER A 151 13.11 21.97 -9.25
CA SER A 151 13.32 23.42 -9.37
C SER A 151 12.85 24.23 -8.15
N LEU A 152 12.05 23.63 -7.26
CA LEU A 152 11.58 24.25 -6.02
C LEU A 152 12.51 23.96 -4.83
N LEU A 153 13.44 23.02 -4.98
CA LEU A 153 14.34 22.63 -3.90
C LEU A 153 15.62 23.44 -3.89
N GLU A 154 16.13 23.68 -2.68
CA GLU A 154 17.48 24.17 -2.49
C GLU A 154 18.48 23.16 -3.08
N PRO A 155 19.52 23.62 -3.80
CA PRO A 155 20.44 22.71 -4.51
C PRO A 155 21.08 21.65 -3.60
N GLU A 156 21.42 22.01 -2.36
CA GLU A 156 21.99 21.07 -1.38
C GLU A 156 20.97 20.03 -0.89
N VAL A 157 19.71 20.46 -0.65
CA VAL A 157 18.62 19.57 -0.25
C VAL A 157 18.33 18.56 -1.37
N LEU A 158 18.25 19.01 -2.62
CA LEU A 158 18.06 18.13 -3.78
C LEU A 158 19.22 17.13 -3.94
N ALA A 159 20.47 17.60 -3.81
CA ALA A 159 21.64 16.72 -3.91
C ALA A 159 21.64 15.64 -2.82
N ASN A 160 21.29 16.01 -1.59
CA ASN A 160 21.21 15.06 -0.48
C ASN A 160 20.04 14.09 -0.63
N LEU A 161 18.89 14.53 -1.14
CA LEU A 161 17.77 13.65 -1.48
C LEU A 161 18.18 12.61 -2.53
N ARG A 162 18.77 13.04 -3.64
CA ARG A 162 19.26 12.14 -4.70
C ARG A 162 20.27 11.12 -4.19
N LYS A 163 21.18 11.55 -3.30
CA LYS A 163 22.15 10.66 -2.64
C LYS A 163 21.44 9.65 -1.74
N ALA A 164 20.47 10.08 -0.95
CA ALA A 164 19.70 9.21 -0.07
C ALA A 164 18.91 8.16 -0.85
N MET A 165 18.24 8.56 -1.93
CA MET A 165 17.53 7.63 -2.82
C MET A 165 18.49 6.61 -3.45
N TYR A 166 19.69 7.03 -3.89
CA TYR A 166 20.70 6.10 -4.43
C TYR A 166 21.12 5.06 -3.40
N MET A 167 21.42 5.49 -2.16
CA MET A 167 21.76 4.56 -1.07
C MET A 167 20.62 3.61 -0.73
N ALA A 168 19.37 4.08 -0.78
CA ALA A 168 18.19 3.24 -0.56
C ALA A 168 18.08 2.12 -1.61
N VAL A 169 18.27 2.43 -2.90
CA VAL A 169 18.23 1.41 -3.97
C VAL A 169 19.42 0.45 -3.90
N VAL A 170 20.61 0.92 -3.50
CA VAL A 170 21.74 0.02 -3.20
C VAL A 170 21.37 -0.91 -2.04
N GLY A 171 20.74 -0.37 -0.99
CA GLY A 171 20.20 -1.12 0.15
C GLY A 171 19.15 -2.16 -0.23
N ASP A 172 18.28 -1.88 -1.22
CA ASP A 172 17.35 -2.87 -1.75
C ASP A 172 18.09 -4.08 -2.35
N GLY A 173 19.33 -3.91 -2.83
CA GLY A 173 20.19 -5.02 -3.24
C GLY A 173 20.54 -6.00 -2.11
N TYR A 174 20.44 -5.58 -0.85
CA TYR A 174 20.72 -6.41 0.33
C TYR A 174 19.49 -7.25 0.71
N ARG A 175 18.31 -6.85 0.19
CA ARG A 175 17.03 -7.51 0.43
C ARG A 175 16.84 -8.68 -0.52
N VAL A 176 17.27 -9.84 -0.05
CA VAL A 176 17.12 -11.12 -0.73
C VAL A 176 16.23 -11.99 0.14
N GLY A 177 15.00 -12.23 -0.32
CA GLY A 177 14.04 -13.05 0.41
C GLY A 177 14.64 -14.41 0.80
N GLY A 178 14.52 -14.76 2.08
CA GLY A 178 15.01 -16.03 2.64
C GLY A 178 16.46 -15.99 3.14
N GLU A 179 17.20 -14.94 2.82
CA GLU A 179 18.56 -14.69 3.31
C GLU A 179 18.52 -13.66 4.45
N SER A 180 19.32 -13.87 5.49
CA SER A 180 19.43 -12.95 6.65
C SER A 180 18.09 -12.58 7.32
N GLY A 181 17.04 -13.39 7.14
CA GLY A 181 15.70 -13.13 7.66
C GLY A 181 14.87 -12.11 6.88
N ASP A 182 15.32 -11.65 5.70
CA ASP A 182 14.55 -10.77 4.83
C ASP A 182 13.44 -11.57 4.09
N ASN A 183 12.38 -10.86 3.71
CA ASN A 183 11.16 -11.42 3.12
C ASN A 183 10.77 -10.75 1.80
N LEU A 184 11.67 -9.98 1.17
CA LEU A 184 11.41 -9.32 -0.10
C LEU A 184 11.52 -10.32 -1.24
N TYR A 185 10.38 -10.93 -1.55
CA TYR A 185 10.14 -11.75 -2.73
C TYR A 185 9.22 -11.03 -3.71
N PRO A 186 9.18 -11.45 -5.00
CA PRO A 186 8.18 -10.95 -5.96
C PRO A 186 6.75 -11.04 -5.43
N GLY A 187 6.45 -12.08 -4.66
CA GLY A 187 5.14 -12.30 -4.05
C GLY A 187 4.72 -11.27 -3.00
N TYR A 188 5.62 -10.41 -2.53
CA TYR A 188 5.29 -9.33 -1.60
C TYR A 188 4.54 -8.18 -2.30
N SER A 189 4.39 -8.21 -3.63
CA SER A 189 3.64 -7.23 -4.42
C SER A 189 4.13 -5.79 -4.21
N ASN A 190 3.55 -5.04 -3.27
CA ASN A 190 3.78 -3.60 -3.15
C ASN A 190 5.26 -3.21 -2.94
N PRO A 191 6.06 -3.81 -2.03
CA PRO A 191 7.45 -3.41 -1.88
C PRO A 191 8.28 -3.82 -3.09
N TRP A 192 7.89 -4.91 -3.76
CA TRP A 192 8.56 -5.38 -4.96
C TRP A 192 8.36 -4.43 -6.14
N TYR A 193 7.14 -3.97 -6.41
CA TYR A 193 6.89 -3.00 -7.47
C TYR A 193 7.53 -1.63 -7.16
N MET A 194 7.55 -1.20 -5.90
CA MET A 194 8.29 0.01 -5.48
C MET A 194 9.79 -0.13 -5.78
N ARG A 195 10.39 -1.30 -5.51
CA ARG A 195 11.79 -1.60 -5.83
C ARG A 195 12.05 -1.52 -7.33
N CYS A 196 11.19 -2.13 -8.15
CA CYS A 196 11.33 -2.14 -9.61
C CYS A 196 11.38 -0.72 -10.18
N VAL A 197 10.42 0.13 -9.82
CA VAL A 197 10.38 1.51 -10.31
C VAL A 197 11.55 2.34 -9.79
N SER A 198 11.89 2.20 -8.50
CA SER A 198 13.00 2.94 -7.89
C SER A 198 14.34 2.62 -8.55
N ALA A 199 14.62 1.34 -8.80
CA ALA A 199 15.83 0.90 -9.47
C ALA A 199 15.85 1.31 -10.96
N ALA A 200 14.72 1.25 -11.66
CA ALA A 200 14.64 1.69 -13.06
C ALA A 200 14.90 3.20 -13.20
N TYR A 201 14.28 4.02 -12.35
CA TYR A 201 14.43 5.47 -12.33
C TYR A 201 15.88 5.89 -12.03
N LEU A 202 16.45 5.37 -10.94
CA LEU A 202 17.80 5.76 -10.53
C LEU A 202 18.91 5.12 -11.35
N GLY A 203 18.74 3.89 -11.82
CA GLY A 203 19.71 3.27 -12.71
C GLY A 203 19.90 4.11 -13.97
N HIS A 204 18.80 4.62 -14.53
CA HIS A 204 18.86 5.55 -15.66
C HIS A 204 19.45 6.92 -15.31
N MET A 205 19.00 7.52 -14.20
CA MET A 205 19.50 8.84 -13.77
C MET A 205 21.02 8.87 -13.58
N TYR A 206 21.60 7.80 -13.04
CA TYR A 206 23.02 7.70 -12.71
C TYR A 206 23.86 6.97 -13.76
N ASP A 207 23.26 6.48 -14.85
CA ASP A 207 23.93 5.59 -15.83
C ASP A 207 24.58 4.36 -15.13
N ASP A 208 23.91 3.83 -14.11
CA ASP A 208 24.39 2.66 -13.35
C ASP A 208 23.90 1.37 -13.99
N ALA A 209 24.79 0.74 -14.78
CA ALA A 209 24.51 -0.49 -15.50
C ALA A 209 24.10 -1.67 -14.59
N ASN A 210 24.60 -1.74 -13.36
CA ASN A 210 24.24 -2.82 -12.43
C ASN A 210 22.83 -2.59 -11.86
N MET A 211 22.51 -1.36 -11.47
CA MET A 211 21.18 -0.99 -11.01
C MET A 211 20.13 -1.18 -12.11
N THR A 212 20.43 -0.74 -13.34
CA THR A 212 19.56 -0.98 -14.50
C THR A 212 19.38 -2.46 -14.79
N TYR A 213 20.45 -3.27 -14.74
CA TYR A 213 20.34 -4.73 -14.92
C TYR A 213 19.38 -5.35 -13.90
N TRP A 214 19.53 -5.02 -12.62
CA TRP A 214 18.67 -5.57 -11.57
C TRP A 214 17.23 -5.05 -11.64
N ALA A 215 17.03 -3.79 -12.03
CA ALA A 215 15.70 -3.25 -12.28
C ALA A 215 14.92 -4.08 -13.31
N GLU A 216 15.56 -4.45 -14.42
CA GLU A 216 14.94 -5.28 -15.46
C GLU A 216 14.67 -6.71 -14.98
N ASN A 217 15.59 -7.33 -14.25
CA ASN A 217 15.38 -8.69 -13.72
C ASN A 217 14.23 -8.72 -12.70
N TRP A 218 14.21 -7.79 -11.74
CA TRP A 218 13.14 -7.76 -10.73
C TRP A 218 11.78 -7.43 -11.35
N ALA A 219 11.73 -6.54 -12.36
CA ALA A 219 10.51 -6.27 -13.09
C ALA A 219 10.03 -7.50 -13.86
N GLN A 220 10.94 -8.24 -14.51
CA GLN A 220 10.59 -9.47 -15.21
C GLN A 220 10.07 -10.55 -14.24
N GLU A 221 10.68 -10.72 -13.07
CA GLU A 221 10.19 -11.64 -12.03
C GLU A 221 8.78 -11.29 -11.56
N ALA A 222 8.48 -10.00 -11.39
CA ALA A 222 7.15 -9.53 -11.02
C ALA A 222 6.10 -9.86 -12.10
N VAL A 223 6.46 -9.58 -13.36
CA VAL A 223 5.61 -9.83 -14.54
C VAL A 223 5.39 -11.32 -14.74
N ASP A 224 6.42 -12.14 -14.60
CA ASP A 224 6.34 -13.60 -14.72
C ASP A 224 5.45 -14.20 -13.64
N LEU A 225 5.57 -13.72 -12.39
CA LEU A 225 4.68 -14.14 -11.30
C LEU A 225 3.23 -13.73 -11.57
N PHE A 226 3.00 -12.48 -11.96
CA PHE A 226 1.66 -11.98 -12.28
C PHE A 226 1.02 -12.77 -13.42
N ASN A 227 1.78 -13.08 -14.48
CA ASN A 227 1.29 -13.78 -15.66
C ASN A 227 0.85 -15.22 -15.40
N GLN A 228 1.16 -15.81 -14.24
CA GLN A 228 0.66 -17.14 -13.90
C GLN A 228 -0.88 -17.16 -13.79
N TYR A 229 -1.48 -16.10 -13.23
CA TYR A 229 -2.92 -16.03 -12.98
C TYR A 229 -3.58 -14.68 -13.30
N ASN A 230 -2.81 -13.69 -13.75
CA ASN A 230 -3.21 -12.30 -13.93
C ASN A 230 -3.73 -11.65 -12.62
N THR A 231 -3.08 -11.95 -11.51
CA THR A 231 -3.42 -11.45 -10.18
C THR A 231 -2.16 -11.09 -9.40
N LEU A 232 -2.30 -10.24 -8.38
CA LEU A 232 -1.27 -10.02 -7.39
C LEU A 232 -1.15 -11.22 -6.45
N ALA A 233 0.07 -11.50 -5.98
CA ALA A 233 0.37 -12.57 -5.03
C ALA A 233 -0.23 -12.28 -3.64
N GLU A 234 0.06 -11.10 -3.07
CA GLU A 234 -0.70 -10.55 -1.93
C GLU A 234 -2.10 -10.14 -2.41
N PHE A 235 -3.02 -11.11 -2.52
CA PHE A 235 -4.28 -10.97 -3.24
C PHE A 235 -5.38 -10.31 -2.40
N ASN A 236 -6.14 -9.42 -3.05
CA ASN A 236 -7.36 -8.78 -2.56
C ASN A 236 -7.16 -7.95 -1.27
N SER A 237 -5.93 -7.56 -0.93
CA SER A 237 -5.69 -6.73 0.26
C SER A 237 -6.07 -5.27 0.00
N ALA A 238 -7.15 -4.79 0.61
CA ALA A 238 -7.61 -3.40 0.42
C ALA A 238 -6.57 -2.33 0.78
N THR A 239 -5.64 -2.59 1.70
CA THR A 239 -4.52 -1.66 1.90
C THR A 239 -3.47 -1.85 0.79
N TYR A 240 -2.99 -3.06 0.57
CA TYR A 240 -1.77 -3.26 -0.22
C TYR A 240 -1.97 -3.33 -1.74
N GLU A 241 -3.17 -3.66 -2.22
CA GLU A 241 -3.50 -3.46 -3.63
C GLU A 241 -3.51 -1.97 -3.98
N GLY A 242 -4.02 -1.13 -3.07
CA GLY A 242 -3.94 0.33 -3.23
C GLY A 242 -2.50 0.84 -3.29
N VAL A 243 -1.59 0.31 -2.46
CA VAL A 243 -0.16 0.66 -2.51
C VAL A 243 0.47 0.16 -3.81
N THR A 244 0.10 -1.03 -4.28
CA THR A 244 0.62 -1.60 -5.53
C THR A 244 0.19 -0.79 -6.75
N LEU A 245 -1.09 -0.39 -6.81
CA LEU A 245 -1.61 0.50 -7.85
C LEU A 245 -0.87 1.85 -7.86
N PHE A 246 -0.58 2.41 -6.69
CA PHE A 246 0.23 3.61 -6.58
C PHE A 246 1.68 3.36 -7.05
N ALA A 247 2.33 2.28 -6.62
CA ALA A 247 3.69 1.96 -7.06
C ALA A 247 3.78 1.81 -8.58
N LEU A 248 2.81 1.13 -9.20
CA LEU A 248 2.72 0.99 -10.66
C LEU A 248 2.44 2.32 -11.37
N SER A 249 1.76 3.28 -10.71
CA SER A 249 1.55 4.60 -11.31
C SER A 249 2.86 5.37 -11.54
N LEU A 250 3.88 5.05 -10.75
CA LEU A 250 5.20 5.67 -10.85
C LEU A 250 6.02 5.12 -12.03
N ALA A 251 5.56 4.05 -12.69
CA ALA A 251 6.18 3.55 -13.91
C ALA A 251 6.24 4.62 -15.02
N GLN A 252 5.36 5.63 -14.98
CA GLN A 252 5.41 6.79 -15.88
C GLN A 252 6.72 7.60 -15.80
N TYR A 253 7.46 7.49 -14.69
CA TYR A 253 8.76 8.13 -14.50
C TYR A 253 9.93 7.23 -14.92
N ALA A 254 9.71 5.93 -15.10
CA ALA A 254 10.75 5.00 -15.51
C ALA A 254 11.10 5.19 -17.01
N PRO A 255 12.30 4.76 -17.45
CA PRO A 255 12.69 4.79 -18.86
C PRO A 255 11.69 4.03 -19.74
N ASP A 256 11.35 4.60 -20.90
CA ASP A 256 10.34 4.05 -21.82
C ASP A 256 10.67 2.64 -22.36
N ASN A 257 11.96 2.30 -22.36
CA ASN A 257 12.47 1.01 -22.76
C ASN A 257 12.49 -0.03 -21.64
N SER A 258 12.23 0.36 -20.39
CA SER A 258 12.23 -0.56 -19.24
C SER A 258 11.03 -1.49 -19.23
N THR A 259 11.18 -2.67 -18.63
CA THR A 259 10.10 -3.66 -18.48
C THR A 259 8.93 -3.10 -17.67
N ILE A 260 9.21 -2.40 -16.57
CA ILE A 260 8.17 -1.85 -15.70
C ILE A 260 7.34 -0.76 -16.39
N TYR A 261 7.97 0.11 -17.20
CA TYR A 261 7.26 1.11 -18.00
C TYR A 261 6.28 0.45 -18.99
N LYS A 262 6.73 -0.59 -19.70
CA LYS A 262 5.96 -1.27 -20.74
C LYS A 262 4.80 -2.07 -20.18
N GLU A 263 5.00 -2.73 -19.04
CA GLU A 263 4.03 -3.67 -18.48
C GLU A 263 3.02 -2.99 -17.53
N ALA A 264 3.38 -1.87 -16.89
CA ALA A 264 2.49 -1.21 -15.91
C ALA A 264 1.08 -0.89 -16.45
N PRO A 265 0.88 -0.42 -17.69
CA PRO A 265 -0.47 -0.20 -18.24
C PRO A 265 -1.36 -1.45 -18.19
N ARG A 266 -0.80 -2.61 -18.59
CA ARG A 266 -1.51 -3.88 -18.61
C ARG A 266 -1.78 -4.41 -17.20
N LEU A 267 -0.79 -4.29 -16.31
CA LEU A 267 -0.91 -4.71 -14.92
C LEU A 267 -1.97 -3.89 -14.19
N LEU A 268 -1.95 -2.56 -14.33
CA LEU A 268 -2.94 -1.65 -13.76
C LEU A 268 -4.36 -2.01 -14.21
N GLU A 269 -4.57 -2.19 -15.52
CA GLU A 269 -5.89 -2.54 -16.07
C GLU A 269 -6.40 -3.87 -15.50
N ALA A 270 -5.56 -4.90 -15.48
CA ALA A 270 -5.95 -6.22 -14.96
C ALA A 270 -6.25 -6.20 -13.46
N ILE A 271 -5.46 -5.48 -12.66
CA ILE A 271 -5.70 -5.33 -11.20
C ILE A 271 -7.01 -4.57 -10.97
N TRP A 272 -7.24 -3.47 -11.67
CA TRP A 272 -8.49 -2.72 -11.52
C TRP A 272 -9.72 -3.52 -11.95
N ASP A 273 -9.62 -4.29 -13.02
CA ASP A 273 -10.69 -5.17 -13.47
C ASP A 273 -11.02 -6.22 -12.40
N GLN A 274 -10.00 -6.86 -11.80
CA GLN A 274 -10.20 -7.81 -10.71
C GLN A 274 -10.82 -7.15 -9.46
N ILE A 275 -10.31 -5.99 -9.03
CA ILE A 275 -10.87 -5.26 -7.89
C ILE A 275 -12.34 -4.90 -8.15
N SER A 276 -12.70 -4.56 -9.38
CA SER A 276 -14.08 -4.23 -9.75
C SER A 276 -15.06 -5.41 -9.65
N GLU A 277 -14.56 -6.64 -9.72
CA GLU A 277 -15.34 -7.87 -9.52
C GLU A 277 -15.49 -8.24 -8.04
N THR A 278 -14.57 -7.80 -7.17
CA THR A 278 -14.60 -8.11 -5.73
C THR A 278 -15.07 -6.94 -4.86
N TYR A 279 -15.18 -5.73 -5.39
CA TYR A 279 -15.70 -4.57 -4.66
C TYR A 279 -17.24 -4.55 -4.62
N ASN A 280 -17.81 -4.36 -3.42
CA ASN A 280 -19.25 -4.22 -3.26
C ASN A 280 -19.65 -2.76 -2.98
N PRO A 281 -20.13 -2.00 -3.99
CA PRO A 281 -20.53 -0.59 -3.83
C PRO A 281 -21.76 -0.38 -2.94
N SER A 282 -22.50 -1.44 -2.60
CA SER A 282 -23.60 -1.33 -1.63
C SER A 282 -23.15 -1.47 -0.18
N LEU A 283 -21.95 -2.02 0.05
CA LEU A 283 -21.30 -2.12 1.36
C LEU A 283 -20.13 -1.13 1.49
N ASN A 284 -19.70 -0.49 0.40
CA ASN A 284 -18.53 0.40 0.32
C ASN A 284 -17.24 -0.26 0.82
N THR A 285 -17.09 -1.54 0.52
CA THR A 285 -15.95 -2.33 0.96
C THR A 285 -15.61 -3.40 -0.07
N LEU A 286 -14.36 -3.82 -0.07
CA LEU A 286 -13.90 -4.97 -0.83
C LEU A 286 -14.50 -6.24 -0.20
N SER A 287 -14.94 -7.22 -0.98
CA SER A 287 -15.35 -8.52 -0.46
C SER A 287 -14.11 -9.28 0.01
N GLY A 288 -14.18 -10.00 1.14
CA GLY A 288 -13.23 -11.06 1.46
C GLY A 288 -13.32 -12.21 0.44
N PRO A 289 -12.40 -13.19 0.48
CA PRO A 289 -11.35 -13.37 1.48
C PRO A 289 -10.10 -12.52 1.19
N TRP A 290 -9.20 -12.43 2.15
CA TRP A 290 -8.00 -11.60 2.05
C TRP A 290 -6.76 -12.35 2.54
N ASP A 291 -5.68 -12.30 1.75
CA ASP A 291 -4.37 -12.77 2.21
C ASP A 291 -3.82 -11.89 3.34
N ARG A 292 -4.22 -10.61 3.35
CA ARG A 292 -3.92 -9.67 4.43
C ARG A 292 -4.96 -8.58 4.54
N THR A 293 -5.47 -8.34 5.73
CA THR A 293 -6.39 -7.24 6.03
C THR A 293 -6.11 -6.58 7.38
N TYR A 294 -6.41 -5.28 7.47
CA TYR A 294 -6.38 -4.47 8.70
C TYR A 294 -7.77 -4.10 9.21
N GLY A 295 -8.80 -4.43 8.44
CA GLY A 295 -10.19 -4.18 8.79
C GLY A 295 -11.11 -4.71 7.71
N PHE A 296 -12.35 -4.98 8.09
CA PHE A 296 -13.32 -5.65 7.22
C PHE A 296 -14.15 -4.63 6.43
N ASP A 297 -14.35 -3.44 7.00
CA ASP A 297 -15.17 -2.37 6.45
C ASP A 297 -14.33 -1.11 6.20
N MET A 298 -14.09 -0.77 4.93
CA MET A 298 -13.31 0.42 4.55
C MET A 298 -13.97 1.74 4.95
N THR A 299 -15.21 1.74 5.43
CA THR A 299 -15.86 2.91 6.05
C THR A 299 -15.49 3.08 7.53
N GLN A 300 -14.79 2.11 8.14
CA GLN A 300 -14.41 2.11 9.57
C GLN A 300 -12.90 2.11 9.79
N TYR A 301 -12.12 1.64 8.81
CA TYR A 301 -10.66 1.76 8.80
C TYR A 301 -10.17 2.35 7.48
N TYR A 302 -9.03 3.05 7.52
CA TYR A 302 -8.44 3.61 6.32
C TYR A 302 -7.68 2.53 5.53
N SER A 303 -8.14 2.28 4.30
CA SER A 303 -7.41 1.53 3.30
C SER A 303 -6.97 2.45 2.16
N VAL A 304 -5.78 2.17 1.64
CA VAL A 304 -5.19 2.92 0.52
C VAL A 304 -6.00 2.72 -0.78
N LEU A 305 -6.61 1.55 -0.96
CA LEU A 305 -7.55 1.31 -2.06
C LEU A 305 -8.85 2.11 -1.89
N GLY A 306 -9.34 2.26 -0.66
CA GLY A 306 -10.53 3.04 -0.34
C GLY A 306 -10.40 4.50 -0.79
N SER A 307 -9.26 5.13 -0.57
CA SER A 307 -9.00 6.48 -1.11
C SER A 307 -8.88 6.52 -2.63
N ALA A 308 -8.29 5.49 -3.25
CA ALA A 308 -8.22 5.39 -4.71
C ALA A 308 -9.62 5.24 -5.35
N ILE A 309 -10.48 4.38 -4.79
CA ILE A 309 -11.88 4.22 -5.26
C ILE A 309 -12.66 5.51 -5.05
N THR A 310 -12.53 6.16 -3.88
CA THR A 310 -13.17 7.46 -3.61
C THR A 310 -12.75 8.53 -4.62
N GLY A 311 -11.48 8.56 -5.03
CA GLY A 311 -10.98 9.45 -6.07
C GLY A 311 -11.61 9.20 -7.45
N ILE A 312 -11.96 7.95 -7.76
CA ILE A 312 -12.64 7.54 -9.00
C ILE A 312 -14.13 7.90 -8.96
N THR A 313 -14.83 7.52 -7.90
CA THR A 313 -16.29 7.69 -7.80
C THR A 313 -16.72 9.10 -7.42
N GLY A 314 -15.79 9.90 -6.90
CA GLY A 314 -16.08 11.19 -6.29
C GLY A 314 -16.53 11.03 -4.84
N LYS A 315 -16.26 12.07 -4.04
CA LYS A 315 -16.53 12.07 -2.60
C LYS A 315 -18.03 12.16 -2.30
N GLN A 316 -18.56 11.23 -1.52
CA GLN A 316 -19.93 11.12 -1.05
C GLN A 316 -19.98 10.73 0.44
N LYS A 317 -21.16 10.82 1.06
CA LYS A 317 -21.31 10.45 2.48
C LYS A 317 -20.99 8.97 2.76
N SER A 318 -21.12 8.11 1.75
CA SER A 318 -20.93 6.66 1.83
C SER A 318 -19.71 6.20 1.05
N ASP A 319 -18.62 6.97 1.09
CA ASP A 319 -17.38 6.55 0.44
C ASP A 319 -16.75 5.34 1.15
N PRO A 320 -15.93 4.53 0.46
CA PRO A 320 -15.10 3.49 1.07
C PRO A 320 -13.94 4.10 1.88
N MET A 321 -14.25 5.03 2.78
CA MET A 321 -13.31 5.73 3.65
C MET A 321 -13.97 6.06 4.99
N PRO A 322 -13.20 6.08 6.10
CA PRO A 322 -13.71 6.51 7.39
C PRO A 322 -14.17 7.98 7.41
N ASN A 323 -15.24 8.24 8.15
CA ASN A 323 -15.74 9.57 8.40
C ASN A 323 -16.18 9.72 9.88
N PRO A 324 -15.43 10.46 10.73
CA PRO A 324 -14.22 11.22 10.40
C PRO A 324 -13.01 10.33 10.06
N LEU A 325 -12.13 10.83 9.18
CA LEU A 325 -10.89 10.13 8.78
C LEU A 325 -9.79 10.27 9.84
N ASP A 326 -9.63 11.47 10.41
CA ASP A 326 -8.61 11.73 11.43
C ASP A 326 -8.94 10.95 12.71
N GLY A 327 -7.97 10.16 13.20
CA GLY A 327 -8.13 9.28 14.35
C GLY A 327 -8.86 7.96 14.08
N ALA A 328 -9.22 7.64 12.83
CA ALA A 328 -9.76 6.34 12.46
C ALA A 328 -8.69 5.23 12.56
N ASN A 329 -9.10 3.96 12.55
CA ASN A 329 -8.13 2.86 12.50
C ASN A 329 -7.27 2.95 11.23
N HIS A 330 -5.96 2.75 11.38
CA HIS A 330 -4.99 2.77 10.27
C HIS A 330 -4.90 4.12 9.50
N TYR A 331 -5.43 5.21 10.07
CA TYR A 331 -5.56 6.48 9.35
C TYR A 331 -4.24 7.13 8.93
N THR A 332 -3.12 6.87 9.59
CA THR A 332 -1.85 7.57 9.28
C THR A 332 -1.35 7.31 7.86
N ASP A 333 -1.73 6.19 7.24
CA ASP A 333 -1.40 5.91 5.84
C ASP A 333 -2.09 6.86 4.85
N MET A 334 -3.09 7.63 5.31
CA MET A 334 -3.73 8.69 4.54
C MET A 334 -2.76 9.79 4.08
N ALA A 335 -1.58 9.89 4.70
CA ALA A 335 -0.51 10.77 4.24
C ALA A 335 -0.06 10.48 2.79
N MET A 336 -0.42 9.33 2.22
CA MET A 336 -0.17 8.99 0.82
C MET A 336 -1.21 9.58 -0.15
N MET A 337 -2.39 10.01 0.32
CA MET A 337 -3.46 10.56 -0.52
C MET A 337 -3.01 11.72 -1.44
N PRO A 338 -2.15 12.67 -1.00
CA PRO A 338 -1.62 13.70 -1.90
C PRO A 338 -0.86 13.10 -3.10
N MET A 339 -0.03 12.07 -2.88
CA MET A 339 0.73 11.41 -3.93
C MET A 339 -0.18 10.58 -4.85
N GLN A 340 -1.18 9.89 -4.29
CA GLN A 340 -2.19 9.19 -5.07
C GLN A 340 -2.96 10.15 -5.98
N ALA A 341 -3.43 11.27 -5.44
CA ALA A 341 -4.15 12.28 -6.21
C ALA A 341 -3.27 12.86 -7.31
N TYR A 342 -2.02 13.19 -7.00
CA TYR A 342 -1.06 13.75 -7.95
C TYR A 342 -0.80 12.82 -9.15
N THR A 343 -0.59 11.53 -8.88
CA THR A 343 -0.31 10.52 -9.92
C THR A 343 -1.58 9.92 -10.57
N SER A 344 -2.77 10.30 -10.08
CA SER A 344 -4.03 9.73 -10.54
C SER A 344 -4.33 9.86 -12.03
N PRO A 345 -3.89 10.90 -12.79
CA PRO A 345 -4.15 10.94 -14.24
C PRO A 345 -3.66 9.70 -14.98
N TYR A 346 -2.48 9.18 -14.61
CA TYR A 346 -1.91 7.96 -15.20
C TYR A 346 -2.70 6.72 -14.78
N ILE A 347 -3.07 6.60 -13.50
CA ILE A 347 -3.91 5.50 -13.01
C ILE A 347 -5.24 5.50 -13.77
N MET A 348 -5.88 6.66 -13.90
CA MET A 348 -7.19 6.84 -14.53
C MET A 348 -7.22 6.53 -16.03
N SER A 349 -6.08 6.62 -16.73
CA SER A 349 -5.96 6.19 -18.13
C SER A 349 -5.87 4.69 -18.31
N HIS A 350 -5.67 3.92 -17.22
CA HIS A 350 -5.52 2.47 -17.22
C HIS A 350 -6.61 1.76 -16.43
N ILE A 351 -7.79 2.37 -16.29
CA ILE A 351 -8.98 1.72 -15.71
C ILE A 351 -10.01 1.54 -16.83
N SER A 352 -10.47 0.30 -17.01
CA SER A 352 -11.51 -0.02 -17.99
C SER A 352 -12.83 0.71 -17.68
N SER A 353 -13.64 0.98 -18.70
CA SER A 353 -14.96 1.60 -18.49
C SER A 353 -15.89 0.71 -17.66
N SER A 354 -15.76 -0.61 -17.80
CA SER A 354 -16.49 -1.60 -17.00
C SER A 354 -16.12 -1.52 -15.52
N ALA A 355 -14.82 -1.50 -15.20
CA ALA A 355 -14.35 -1.36 -13.83
C ALA A 355 -14.83 -0.05 -13.19
N LYS A 356 -14.68 1.08 -13.90
CA LYS A 356 -15.19 2.39 -13.44
C LYS A 356 -16.68 2.35 -13.08
N SER A 357 -17.51 1.73 -13.94
CA SER A 357 -18.95 1.63 -13.69
C SER A 357 -19.28 0.76 -12.47
N ARG A 358 -18.50 -0.28 -12.20
CA ARG A 358 -18.73 -1.23 -11.10
C ARG A 358 -18.40 -0.64 -9.74
N PHE A 359 -17.47 0.30 -9.66
CA PHE A 359 -17.21 1.03 -8.41
C PHE A 359 -18.39 1.88 -7.94
N SER A 360 -19.30 2.26 -8.83
CA SER A 360 -20.51 3.01 -8.45
C SER A 360 -21.75 2.11 -8.29
N SER A 361 -21.80 0.97 -8.95
CA SER A 361 -22.98 0.09 -8.92
C SER A 361 -22.67 -1.35 -9.33
N LEU A 362 -23.26 -2.31 -8.61
CA LEU A 362 -23.25 -3.71 -9.03
C LEU A 362 -24.03 -3.88 -10.34
N TYR A 363 -23.47 -4.62 -11.29
CA TYR A 363 -24.16 -4.92 -12.55
C TYR A 363 -25.27 -5.96 -12.38
N ALA A 364 -25.06 -6.95 -11.50
CA ALA A 364 -26.00 -7.99 -11.10
C ALA A 364 -25.45 -8.71 -9.85
N PRO A 365 -26.27 -9.48 -9.12
CA PRO A 365 -25.76 -10.56 -8.28
C PRO A 365 -24.86 -11.48 -9.11
N HIS A 366 -23.66 -11.77 -8.65
CA HIS A 366 -22.69 -12.54 -9.42
C HIS A 366 -21.74 -13.35 -8.56
N SER A 367 -21.17 -14.40 -9.17
CA SER A 367 -20.02 -15.11 -8.64
C SER A 367 -18.76 -14.66 -9.38
N TYR A 368 -17.64 -14.63 -8.67
CA TYR A 368 -16.32 -14.42 -9.26
C TYR A 368 -15.35 -15.46 -8.71
N THR A 369 -14.39 -15.88 -9.54
CA THR A 369 -13.32 -16.81 -9.15
C THR A 369 -11.99 -16.29 -9.63
N ALA A 370 -10.98 -16.40 -8.79
CA ALA A 370 -9.61 -16.06 -9.12
C ALA A 370 -8.65 -17.13 -8.58
N GLN A 371 -7.44 -17.12 -9.11
CA GLN A 371 -6.33 -17.90 -8.56
C GLN A 371 -5.18 -16.95 -8.28
N SER A 372 -4.38 -17.25 -7.27
CA SER A 372 -3.13 -16.53 -7.01
C SER A 372 -2.11 -17.48 -6.38
N ILE A 373 -0.84 -17.12 -6.45
CA ILE A 373 0.24 -17.88 -5.82
C ILE A 373 1.26 -16.91 -5.21
N SER A 374 1.70 -17.22 -4.00
CA SER A 374 2.70 -16.47 -3.25
C SER A 374 3.91 -17.33 -2.92
N PRO A 375 4.87 -17.51 -3.85
CA PRO A 375 6.13 -18.16 -3.55
C PRO A 375 6.97 -17.33 -2.55
N PRO A 376 7.74 -17.97 -1.65
CA PRO A 376 7.92 -19.42 -1.52
C PRO A 376 6.90 -20.10 -0.59
N TRP A 377 5.93 -19.35 -0.06
CA TRP A 377 4.96 -19.85 0.92
C TRP A 377 3.99 -20.85 0.31
N ASP A 378 3.59 -20.61 -0.93
CA ASP A 378 2.73 -21.49 -1.70
C ASP A 378 3.54 -22.40 -2.63
N LYS A 379 3.28 -23.71 -2.56
CA LYS A 379 3.72 -24.69 -3.56
C LYS A 379 2.67 -24.96 -4.63
N ARG A 380 1.44 -24.49 -4.40
CA ARG A 380 0.28 -24.58 -5.32
C ARG A 380 -0.51 -23.29 -5.23
N ALA A 381 -1.18 -22.94 -6.32
CA ALA A 381 -2.07 -21.79 -6.34
C ALA A 381 -3.22 -21.94 -5.34
N ARG A 382 -3.54 -20.84 -4.69
CA ARG A 382 -4.75 -20.63 -3.92
C ARG A 382 -5.91 -20.42 -4.89
N ASN A 383 -7.09 -20.93 -4.55
CA ASN A 383 -8.31 -20.72 -5.32
C ASN A 383 -9.26 -19.85 -4.53
N TYR A 384 -9.70 -18.73 -5.10
CA TYR A 384 -10.59 -17.76 -4.47
C TYR A 384 -11.97 -17.86 -5.12
N THR A 385 -13.01 -17.83 -4.29
CA THR A 385 -14.40 -17.86 -4.71
C THR A 385 -15.15 -16.74 -4.02
N PHE A 386 -16.02 -16.06 -4.77
CA PHE A 386 -16.78 -14.92 -4.30
C PHE A 386 -18.24 -15.03 -4.73
N TRP A 387 -19.14 -14.53 -3.90
CA TRP A 387 -20.50 -14.17 -4.24
C TRP A 387 -20.78 -12.74 -3.78
N LEU A 388 -21.25 -11.90 -4.70
CA LEU A 388 -21.59 -10.51 -4.41
C LEU A 388 -23.01 -10.22 -4.84
N GLU A 389 -23.77 -9.57 -3.96
CA GLU A 389 -25.04 -8.96 -4.28
C GLU A 389 -25.29 -7.71 -3.42
N LYS A 390 -26.43 -7.06 -3.63
CA LYS A 390 -26.76 -5.85 -2.88
C LYS A 390 -26.90 -6.16 -1.39
N GLY A 391 -26.05 -5.54 -0.57
CA GLY A 391 -26.03 -5.66 0.88
C GLY A 391 -25.44 -6.97 1.39
N LEU A 392 -24.79 -7.77 0.54
CA LEU A 392 -24.16 -9.04 0.93
C LEU A 392 -22.91 -9.30 0.07
N SER A 393 -21.83 -9.70 0.73
CA SER A 393 -20.64 -10.26 0.11
C SER A 393 -20.22 -11.53 0.84
N VAL A 394 -19.83 -12.56 0.11
CA VAL A 394 -19.32 -13.82 0.66
C VAL A 394 -18.08 -14.22 -0.11
N GLY A 395 -17.04 -14.63 0.61
CA GLY A 395 -15.81 -15.07 -0.03
C GLY A 395 -15.10 -16.17 0.74
N GLY A 396 -14.44 -17.04 -0.01
CA GLY A 396 -13.66 -18.15 0.53
C GLY A 396 -12.45 -18.46 -0.33
N MET A 397 -11.36 -18.89 0.30
CA MET A 397 -10.18 -19.38 -0.39
C MET A 397 -9.81 -20.81 0.01
N THR A 398 -9.18 -21.51 -0.93
CA THR A 398 -8.50 -22.79 -0.69
C THR A 398 -7.01 -22.54 -0.52
N PHE A 399 -6.41 -23.08 0.54
CA PHE A 399 -4.97 -22.96 0.82
C PHE A 399 -4.40 -24.23 1.48
N ASP A 400 -3.09 -24.43 1.34
CA ASP A 400 -2.29 -25.49 1.96
C ASP A 400 -0.91 -24.95 2.35
N GLU A 401 -0.82 -24.46 3.59
CA GLU A 401 0.31 -23.70 4.13
C GLU A 401 1.12 -24.53 5.13
N LYS A 402 2.43 -24.28 5.22
CA LYS A 402 3.26 -24.89 6.27
C LYS A 402 2.92 -24.34 7.65
N GLU A 403 2.74 -23.02 7.71
CA GLU A 403 2.45 -22.24 8.90
C GLU A 403 1.27 -21.33 8.56
N VAL A 404 0.22 -21.38 9.39
CA VAL A 404 -1.02 -20.65 9.13
C VAL A 404 -0.78 -19.14 9.26
N GLY A 405 -1.18 -18.40 8.24
CA GLY A 405 -1.18 -16.94 8.30
C GLY A 405 -0.96 -16.24 6.97
N GLY A 406 -1.15 -16.94 5.86
CA GLY A 406 -0.84 -16.38 4.56
C GLY A 406 0.66 -16.19 4.35
N PRO A 407 1.04 -15.55 3.24
CA PRO A 407 2.42 -15.19 2.94
C PRO A 407 3.07 -14.29 4.02
N SER A 408 2.24 -13.53 4.74
CA SER A 408 2.69 -12.65 5.81
C SER A 408 3.03 -13.37 7.12
N LEU A 409 2.71 -14.67 7.23
CA LEU A 409 2.84 -15.46 8.47
C LEU A 409 2.16 -14.78 9.67
N ASN A 410 1.04 -14.11 9.41
CA ASN A 410 0.32 -13.30 10.39
C ASN A 410 -1.17 -13.66 10.38
N GLN A 411 -1.49 -14.73 11.12
CA GLN A 411 -2.83 -15.29 11.27
C GLN A 411 -3.91 -14.25 11.61
N PRO A 412 -3.73 -13.30 12.55
CA PRO A 412 -4.70 -12.23 12.79
C PRO A 412 -5.10 -11.38 11.57
N SER A 413 -4.18 -11.20 10.61
CA SER A 413 -4.45 -10.43 9.38
C SER A 413 -4.88 -11.31 8.20
N PHE A 414 -4.79 -12.63 8.33
CA PHE A 414 -5.16 -13.59 7.29
C PHE A 414 -6.63 -14.00 7.45
N SER A 415 -7.47 -13.64 6.48
CA SER A 415 -8.93 -13.82 6.57
C SER A 415 -9.45 -14.63 5.37
N PRO A 416 -9.28 -15.96 5.41
CA PRO A 416 -9.50 -16.82 4.25
C PRO A 416 -10.97 -17.20 3.99
N GLY A 417 -11.90 -16.81 4.85
CA GLY A 417 -13.34 -17.04 4.66
C GLY A 417 -14.16 -15.97 5.36
N VAL A 418 -14.96 -15.21 4.62
CA VAL A 418 -15.66 -14.03 5.14
C VAL A 418 -17.08 -13.94 4.58
N ILE A 419 -18.05 -13.63 5.44
CA ILE A 419 -19.40 -13.19 5.07
C ILE A 419 -19.56 -11.76 5.58
N MET A 420 -20.07 -10.87 4.75
CA MET A 420 -20.36 -9.48 5.09
C MET A 420 -21.77 -9.10 4.67
N TRP A 421 -22.48 -8.32 5.50
CA TRP A 421 -23.82 -7.83 5.18
C TRP A 421 -24.02 -6.38 5.59
N ASP A 422 -25.03 -5.74 5.00
CA ASP A 422 -25.48 -4.41 5.42
C ASP A 422 -26.11 -4.52 6.83
N ALA A 423 -25.39 -4.06 7.86
CA ALA A 423 -25.86 -4.07 9.24
C ALA A 423 -26.77 -2.88 9.56
N GLY A 424 -27.07 -2.00 8.62
CA GLY A 424 -27.97 -0.88 8.84
C GLY A 424 -27.79 0.17 7.76
N LYS A 425 -28.90 0.48 7.07
CA LYS A 425 -28.95 1.41 5.94
C LYS A 425 -28.18 2.71 6.27
N THR A 426 -26.99 2.83 5.69
CA THR A 426 -26.14 4.02 5.65
C THR A 426 -25.70 4.55 7.02
N GLY A 427 -24.54 4.08 7.50
CA GLY A 427 -23.74 4.78 8.51
C GLY A 427 -23.16 3.90 9.62
N THR A 428 -23.78 2.75 9.91
CA THR A 428 -23.32 1.83 10.96
C THR A 428 -22.17 0.93 10.52
N GLY A 429 -21.94 0.80 9.22
CA GLY A 429 -20.95 -0.11 8.63
C GLY A 429 -21.51 -1.49 8.29
N ALA A 430 -20.65 -2.37 7.81
CA ALA A 430 -20.96 -3.76 7.49
C ALA A 430 -20.84 -4.65 8.73
N GLY A 431 -21.81 -5.54 8.91
CA GLY A 431 -21.65 -6.69 9.81
C GLY A 431 -20.84 -7.77 9.10
N TRP A 432 -20.08 -8.57 9.84
CA TRP A 432 -19.24 -9.61 9.27
C TRP A 432 -19.08 -10.84 10.16
N ILE A 433 -18.83 -11.97 9.50
CA ILE A 433 -18.34 -13.22 10.10
C ILE A 433 -17.06 -13.58 9.35
N SER A 434 -15.98 -13.87 10.08
CA SER A 434 -14.70 -14.31 9.54
C SER A 434 -14.29 -15.64 10.12
N TYR A 435 -13.82 -16.56 9.27
CA TYR A 435 -13.15 -17.76 9.72
C TYR A 435 -11.74 -17.41 10.22
N TYR A 436 -11.46 -17.74 11.48
CA TYR A 436 -10.11 -17.64 12.04
C TYR A 436 -9.37 -18.96 11.80
N PRO A 437 -8.39 -19.00 10.88
CA PRO A 437 -7.83 -20.26 10.42
C PRO A 437 -7.01 -20.94 11.50
N THR A 438 -7.35 -22.17 11.86
CA THR A 438 -6.62 -23.00 12.85
C THR A 438 -5.97 -24.22 12.22
N ASN A 439 -6.24 -24.47 10.94
CA ASN A 439 -5.73 -25.59 10.16
C ASN A 439 -4.82 -25.10 9.02
N PRO A 440 -3.70 -25.79 8.76
CA PRO A 440 -2.77 -25.45 7.67
C PRO A 440 -3.35 -25.68 6.28
N ALA A 441 -4.35 -26.57 6.15
CA ALA A 441 -5.02 -26.84 4.90
C ALA A 441 -6.54 -26.69 5.07
N CYS A 442 -7.12 -25.79 4.27
CA CYS A 442 -8.55 -25.50 4.27
C CYS A 442 -9.06 -25.37 2.83
N GLU A 443 -10.26 -25.87 2.58
CA GLU A 443 -11.04 -25.57 1.39
C GLU A 443 -12.26 -24.77 1.82
N ILE A 444 -12.29 -23.48 1.46
CA ILE A 444 -13.36 -22.55 1.82
C ILE A 444 -14.01 -22.05 0.53
N LEU A 445 -15.27 -22.41 0.31
CA LEU A 445 -16.00 -22.12 -0.92
C LEU A 445 -17.21 -21.24 -0.65
N ALA A 446 -17.24 -20.08 -1.31
CA ALA A 446 -18.39 -19.19 -1.32
C ALA A 446 -19.38 -19.56 -2.43
N SER A 447 -20.67 -19.46 -2.11
CA SER A 447 -21.77 -19.53 -3.07
C SER A 447 -22.84 -18.50 -2.69
N SER A 448 -23.90 -18.42 -3.50
CA SER A 448 -25.06 -17.57 -3.21
C SER A 448 -25.85 -17.96 -1.95
N THR A 449 -25.59 -19.14 -1.38
CA THR A 449 -26.38 -19.66 -0.25
C THR A 449 -25.55 -20.11 0.94
N ASN A 450 -24.23 -20.24 0.80
CA ASN A 450 -23.37 -20.78 1.85
C ASN A 450 -21.89 -20.37 1.69
N LEU A 451 -21.20 -20.30 2.82
CA LEU A 451 -19.74 -20.40 2.93
C LEU A 451 -19.42 -21.80 3.48
N THR A 452 -18.87 -22.67 2.62
CA THR A 452 -18.55 -24.05 3.00
C THR A 452 -17.09 -24.14 3.42
N ILE A 453 -16.81 -24.57 4.65
CA ILE A 453 -15.44 -24.76 5.17
C ILE A 453 -15.16 -26.26 5.33
N ARG A 454 -14.08 -26.75 4.73
CA ARG A 454 -13.59 -28.13 4.85
C ARG A 454 -12.12 -28.15 5.25
N TYR A 455 -11.72 -29.19 5.97
CA TYR A 455 -10.34 -29.42 6.40
C TYR A 455 -9.78 -30.66 5.70
N PRO A 456 -9.34 -30.53 4.43
CA PRO A 456 -8.65 -31.62 3.76
C PRO A 456 -7.30 -31.89 4.44
N PRO A 457 -6.76 -33.11 4.35
CA PRO A 457 -5.36 -33.34 4.68
C PRO A 457 -4.46 -32.44 3.84
N THR A 458 -3.45 -31.87 4.47
CA THR A 458 -2.38 -31.18 3.76
C THR A 458 -1.70 -32.14 2.79
N GLN A 459 -1.48 -31.66 1.57
CA GLN A 459 -0.86 -32.41 0.49
C GLN A 459 0.62 -32.01 0.38
N ASP A 460 0.98 -30.76 0.68
CA ASP A 460 2.36 -30.25 0.59
C ASP A 460 3.15 -30.34 1.90
N TRP A 461 2.44 -30.49 3.03
CA TRP A 461 3.00 -30.41 4.39
C TRP A 461 2.47 -31.51 5.30
N PRO A 462 2.64 -32.82 4.97
CA PRO A 462 1.96 -33.96 5.60
C PRO A 462 2.10 -34.12 7.13
N ASN A 463 2.99 -33.37 7.78
CA ASN A 463 3.18 -33.34 9.23
C ASN A 463 2.55 -32.11 9.92
N GLY A 464 1.70 -31.35 9.22
CA GLY A 464 1.03 -30.17 9.78
C GLY A 464 0.07 -30.52 10.93
N THR A 465 0.07 -29.70 11.97
CA THR A 465 -0.87 -29.85 13.10
C THR A 465 -2.28 -29.51 12.63
N THR A 466 -3.21 -30.46 12.73
CA THR A 466 -4.63 -30.23 12.42
C THR A 466 -5.45 -30.05 13.69
N SER A 467 -6.30 -29.03 13.72
CA SER A 467 -7.33 -28.83 14.74
C SER A 467 -8.69 -29.36 14.28
N SER A 468 -9.47 -29.91 15.22
CA SER A 468 -10.88 -30.25 15.00
C SER A 468 -11.85 -29.12 15.42
N SER A 469 -11.33 -27.95 15.79
CA SER A 469 -12.14 -26.77 16.15
C SER A 469 -12.34 -25.84 14.96
N ILE A 470 -13.55 -25.28 14.86
CA ILE A 470 -13.82 -24.11 14.03
C ILE A 470 -13.90 -22.89 14.93
N GLN A 471 -13.19 -21.83 14.55
CA GLN A 471 -13.23 -20.54 15.22
C GLN A 471 -13.78 -19.50 14.24
N LEU A 472 -14.84 -18.82 14.66
CA LEU A 472 -15.45 -17.73 13.92
C LEU A 472 -15.35 -16.46 14.74
N LEU A 473 -14.87 -15.40 14.10
CA LEU A 473 -14.95 -14.04 14.59
C LEU A 473 -16.21 -13.40 14.03
N ILE A 474 -16.96 -12.70 14.88
CA ILE A 474 -18.20 -12.04 14.46
C ILE A 474 -18.22 -10.63 15.02
N ALA A 475 -18.55 -9.67 14.17
CA ALA A 475 -18.94 -8.34 14.61
C ALA A 475 -20.18 -7.88 13.84
N ASP A 476 -21.15 -7.33 14.57
CA ASP A 476 -22.25 -6.57 13.99
C ASP A 476 -22.32 -5.25 14.77
N PRO A 477 -22.19 -4.10 14.12
CA PRO A 477 -22.26 -2.79 14.77
C PRO A 477 -23.47 -2.64 15.71
N ARG A 478 -24.62 -3.26 15.37
CA ARG A 478 -25.83 -3.23 16.22
C ARG A 478 -25.73 -4.11 17.45
N ILE A 479 -25.01 -5.23 17.36
CA ILE A 479 -24.76 -6.11 18.51
C ILE A 479 -23.79 -5.42 19.47
N ASN A 480 -22.77 -4.74 18.92
CA ASN A 480 -21.79 -4.01 19.70
C ASN A 480 -22.40 -2.84 20.48
N GLU A 481 -23.34 -2.09 19.88
CA GLU A 481 -24.11 -1.05 20.56
C GLU A 481 -24.97 -1.62 21.70
N ALA A 482 -25.59 -2.79 21.50
CA ALA A 482 -26.36 -3.45 22.56
C ALA A 482 -25.47 -3.92 23.72
N LEU A 483 -24.26 -4.43 23.43
CA LEU A 483 -23.30 -4.89 24.44
C LEU A 483 -22.62 -3.72 25.19
N SER A 484 -22.28 -2.63 24.52
CA SER A 484 -21.71 -1.44 25.17
C SER A 484 -22.69 -0.84 26.19
N ASN A 485 -23.98 -0.79 25.84
CA ASN A 485 -25.04 -0.31 26.73
C ASN A 485 -25.24 -1.20 27.98
N ILE A 486 -24.84 -2.47 27.92
CA ILE A 486 -24.87 -3.40 29.07
C ILE A 486 -23.62 -3.18 29.95
N LEU A 487 -22.47 -2.89 29.34
CA LEU A 487 -21.17 -2.74 30.03
C LEU A 487 -20.98 -1.37 30.71
N GLU A 488 -21.64 -0.30 30.23
CA GLU A 488 -21.67 1.00 30.93
C GLU A 488 -22.35 0.93 32.32
N GLY A 489 -23.00 -0.19 32.66
CA GLY A 489 -23.56 -0.45 33.98
C GLY A 489 -22.66 -1.25 34.94
N SER A 490 -21.42 -1.62 34.57
CA SER A 490 -20.54 -2.46 35.37
C SER A 490 -19.21 -1.78 35.75
N ASP A 491 -18.91 -1.71 37.05
CA ASP A 491 -17.76 -1.04 37.68
C ASP A 491 -16.40 -1.79 37.53
N GLU A 492 -16.15 -2.53 36.45
CA GLU A 492 -14.86 -3.20 36.22
C GLU A 492 -14.02 -2.51 35.15
N LYS A 493 -13.05 -1.71 35.63
CA LYS A 493 -11.91 -1.20 34.85
C LYS A 493 -10.83 -2.28 34.77
N ASP A 494 -10.88 -3.12 33.76
CA ASP A 494 -9.70 -3.71 33.09
C ASP A 494 -10.15 -4.75 32.05
N ILE A 495 -10.47 -4.31 30.83
CA ILE A 495 -10.35 -5.19 29.67
C ILE A 495 -9.87 -4.37 28.46
N GLY A 496 -8.64 -4.64 28.02
CA GLY A 496 -8.07 -4.06 26.81
C GLY A 496 -8.73 -4.65 25.56
N PHE A 497 -9.75 -3.95 25.05
CA PHE A 497 -10.32 -4.19 23.72
C PHE A 497 -9.87 -3.06 22.79
N GLY A 498 -9.14 -3.40 21.73
CA GLY A 498 -8.86 -2.47 20.64
C GLY A 498 -10.14 -2.23 19.82
N LYS A 499 -10.99 -1.30 20.28
CA LYS A 499 -12.10 -0.57 19.61
C LYS A 499 -13.04 -1.23 18.58
N GLU A 500 -12.92 -2.51 18.28
CA GLU A 500 -13.93 -3.33 17.61
C GLU A 500 -14.24 -4.51 18.53
N ALA A 501 -15.38 -4.44 19.22
CA ALA A 501 -15.86 -5.60 19.98
C ALA A 501 -16.19 -6.72 18.98
N SER A 502 -15.48 -7.83 19.06
CA SER A 502 -15.78 -9.05 18.31
C SER A 502 -16.12 -10.16 19.31
N ALA A 503 -17.15 -10.95 19.01
CA ALA A 503 -17.50 -12.13 19.80
C ALA A 503 -16.84 -13.36 19.18
N TYR A 504 -16.19 -14.18 20.00
CA TYR A 504 -15.64 -15.46 19.60
C TYR A 504 -16.71 -16.54 19.71
N ILE A 505 -17.07 -17.17 18.59
CA ILE A 505 -17.80 -18.45 18.63
C ILE A 505 -16.82 -19.55 18.29
N SER A 506 -16.42 -20.32 19.31
CA SER A 506 -15.64 -21.55 19.15
C SER A 506 -16.58 -22.74 19.27
N ALA A 507 -16.68 -23.55 18.22
CA ALA A 507 -17.35 -24.85 18.26
C ALA A 507 -16.29 -25.95 18.07
N VAL A 508 -16.21 -26.88 19.02
CA VAL A 508 -15.39 -28.09 18.89
C VAL A 508 -16.21 -29.11 18.10
N TYR A 509 -15.82 -29.37 16.86
CA TYR A 509 -16.42 -30.44 16.08
C TYR A 509 -15.66 -31.73 16.39
N GLN A 510 -16.23 -32.61 17.21
CA GLN A 510 -15.74 -33.97 17.32
C GLN A 510 -16.23 -34.74 16.09
N ARG A 511 -15.30 -35.18 15.23
CA ARG A 511 -15.64 -36.15 14.18
C ARG A 511 -16.19 -37.42 14.87
N PRO A 512 -17.28 -38.03 14.36
CA PRO A 512 -17.70 -39.38 14.78
C PRO A 512 -16.59 -40.41 14.55
#